data_AF-A0AA48HQR1-F1
#
_entry.id   AF-A0AA48HQR1-F1
#
_cell.length_a   1.000
_cell.length_b   1.000
_cell.length_c   1.000
_cell.angle_alpha   90.00
_cell.angle_beta   90.00
_cell.angle_gamma   90.00
#
_symmetry.space_group_name_H-M   'P 1'
#
loop_
_entity.id
_entity.type
_entity.pdbx_description
1 polymer ?
#
loop_
_entity_poly.entity_id
_entity_poly.type
_entity_poly.pdbx_seq_one_letter_code
_entity_poly.pdbx_strand_id
1 'polypeptide(L)'
;MNESKPPGRPPPLLAQRILNLVVPNHLKESLTGDLEEEFAHRAMTNDKQATHWFWRQTMQTSLHYFSQYLATEAMLKKLVIITTLVLFPTLLIMISWLSNMDTETSEHVWNNLLQGKIHSFLFEAEVLALGSEKLATDFDLLMYFNTPAALWTVFALAVLYFRNKKAAFSAHQAAAWSTVLMLLPYLFGLIYIEIIEPQARHVGPPVAFMALSIVYLILPSSSLVLRKMVKK
;
A
#
# COMPACT_ATOMS: atom_id res chain seq x y z
N MET A 1 8.06 41.87 -35.06
CA MET A 1 6.95 41.16 -35.72
C MET A 1 6.16 40.50 -34.61
N ASN A 2 4.99 41.03 -34.27
CA ASN A 2 4.12 40.50 -33.21
C ASN A 2 3.30 39.35 -33.82
N GLU A 3 3.65 38.11 -33.49
CA GLU A 3 2.75 36.97 -33.71
C GLU A 3 1.63 37.06 -32.66
N SER A 4 0.51 37.66 -33.05
CA SER A 4 -0.70 37.67 -32.24
C SER A 4 -1.27 36.24 -32.19
N LYS A 5 -1.10 35.58 -31.04
CA LYS A 5 -1.79 34.33 -30.69
C LYS A 5 -3.28 34.48 -31.03
N PRO A 6 -3.86 33.63 -31.90
CA PRO A 6 -5.30 33.67 -32.15
C PRO A 6 -6.05 33.37 -30.84
N PRO A 7 -7.24 33.97 -30.61
CA PRO A 7 -7.97 33.80 -29.37
C PRO A 7 -8.67 32.43 -29.37
N GLY A 8 -7.89 31.37 -29.21
CA GLY A 8 -8.37 30.05 -28.87
C GLY A 8 -8.77 30.00 -27.40
N ARG A 9 -9.80 29.23 -27.08
CA ARG A 9 -10.17 28.91 -25.69
C ARG A 9 -8.91 28.41 -24.95
N PRO A 10 -8.68 28.76 -23.67
CA PRO A 10 -7.53 28.24 -22.94
C PRO A 10 -7.62 26.71 -22.75
N PRO A 11 -6.47 26.01 -22.61
CA PRO A 11 -6.47 24.57 -22.38
C PRO A 11 -7.22 24.22 -21.09
N PRO A 12 -7.66 22.95 -20.94
CA PRO A 12 -8.29 22.49 -19.72
C PRO A 12 -7.35 22.64 -18.51
N LEU A 13 -7.68 23.56 -17.60
CA LEU A 13 -6.86 23.88 -16.41
C LEU A 13 -6.57 22.66 -15.52
N LEU A 14 -7.53 21.73 -15.42
CA LEU A 14 -7.34 20.50 -14.66
C LEU A 14 -6.30 19.56 -15.30
N ALA A 15 -6.31 19.45 -16.63
CA ALA A 15 -5.35 18.63 -17.35
C ALA A 15 -3.92 19.20 -17.20
N GLN A 16 -3.77 20.52 -17.31
CA GLN A 16 -2.50 21.19 -17.02
C GLN A 16 -2.03 20.96 -15.58
N ARG A 17 -2.93 21.05 -14.58
CA ARG A 17 -2.57 20.79 -13.17
C ARG A 17 -2.07 19.36 -12.95
N ILE A 18 -2.71 18.36 -13.57
CA ILE A 18 -2.28 16.96 -13.48
C ILE A 18 -0.89 16.80 -14.09
N LEU A 19 -0.69 17.34 -15.30
CA LEU A 19 0.60 17.28 -16.00
C LEU A 19 1.72 17.92 -15.15
N ASN A 20 1.43 19.09 -14.58
CA ASN A 20 2.37 19.85 -13.75
C ASN A 20 2.75 19.17 -12.44
N LEU A 21 1.97 18.19 -11.98
CA LEU A 21 2.20 17.43 -10.76
C LEU A 21 3.04 16.17 -11.01
N VAL A 22 2.95 15.61 -12.23
CA VAL A 22 3.58 14.32 -12.57
C VAL A 22 4.88 14.48 -13.37
N VAL A 23 4.97 15.51 -14.21
CA VAL A 23 6.14 15.74 -15.07
C VAL A 23 7.33 16.29 -14.26
N PRO A 24 8.56 15.77 -14.46
CA PRO A 24 9.75 16.32 -13.82
C PRO A 24 9.98 17.80 -14.13
N ASN A 25 10.43 18.59 -13.14
CA ASN A 25 10.60 20.04 -13.27
C ASN A 25 11.44 20.47 -14.49
N HIS A 26 12.43 19.67 -14.89
CA HIS A 26 13.31 19.98 -16.03
C HIS A 26 12.65 19.80 -17.41
N LEU A 27 11.56 19.02 -17.51
CA LEU A 27 10.80 18.82 -18.77
C LEU A 27 9.48 19.57 -18.79
N LYS A 28 9.09 20.14 -17.65
CA LYS A 28 7.76 20.72 -17.43
C LYS A 28 7.46 21.88 -18.39
N GLU A 29 8.39 22.82 -18.55
CA GLU A 29 8.18 23.99 -19.41
C GLU A 29 8.12 23.61 -20.89
N SER A 30 9.08 22.81 -21.37
CA SER A 30 9.09 22.34 -22.76
C SER A 30 7.83 21.54 -23.10
N LEU A 31 7.51 20.53 -22.29
CA LEU A 31 6.40 19.62 -22.60
C LEU A 31 5.03 20.28 -22.43
N THR A 32 4.88 21.22 -21.49
CA THR A 32 3.64 21.99 -21.36
C THR A 32 3.50 23.00 -22.50
N GLY A 33 4.59 23.67 -22.89
CA GLY A 33 4.61 24.58 -24.04
C GLY A 33 4.19 23.89 -25.34
N ASP A 34 4.81 22.76 -25.65
CA ASP A 34 4.53 22.00 -26.87
C ASP A 34 3.04 21.56 -26.94
N LEU A 35 2.49 21.07 -25.82
CA LEU A 35 1.10 20.65 -25.75
C LEU A 35 0.11 21.82 -25.86
N GLU A 36 0.47 22.99 -25.35
CA GLU A 36 -0.34 24.21 -25.45
C GLU A 36 -0.36 24.78 -26.86
N GLU A 37 0.79 24.79 -27.55
CA GLU A 37 0.90 25.23 -28.94
C GLU A 37 0.09 24.32 -29.87
N GLU A 38 0.21 23.00 -29.72
CA GLU A 38 -0.52 22.06 -30.54
C GLU A 38 -2.03 22.04 -30.21
N PHE A 39 -2.40 22.28 -28.96
CA PHE A 39 -3.80 22.49 -28.58
C PHE A 39 -4.37 23.73 -29.27
N ALA A 40 -3.65 24.86 -29.27
CA ALA A 40 -4.08 26.09 -29.92
C ALA A 40 -4.31 25.86 -31.43
N HIS A 41 -3.39 25.16 -32.10
CA HIS A 41 -3.54 24.81 -33.52
C HIS A 41 -4.78 23.94 -33.78
N ARG A 42 -5.02 22.91 -32.95
CA ARG A 42 -6.18 22.01 -33.09
C ARG A 42 -7.50 22.70 -32.75
N ALA A 43 -7.50 23.62 -31.78
CA ALA A 43 -8.68 24.36 -31.36
C ALA A 43 -9.19 25.31 -32.45
N MET A 44 -8.30 25.79 -33.35
CA MET A 44 -8.68 26.58 -34.52
C MET A 44 -9.56 25.80 -35.52
N THR A 45 -9.42 24.48 -35.58
CA THR A 45 -10.25 23.63 -36.47
C THR A 45 -11.46 23.05 -35.74
N ASN A 46 -11.27 22.50 -34.53
CA ASN A 46 -12.34 21.87 -33.75
C ASN A 46 -12.03 21.86 -32.24
N ASP A 47 -12.64 22.78 -31.50
CA ASP A 47 -12.46 22.95 -30.04
C ASP A 47 -12.72 21.68 -29.22
N LYS A 48 -13.80 20.95 -29.55
CA LYS A 48 -14.16 19.72 -28.82
C LYS A 48 -13.13 18.62 -29.04
N GLN A 49 -12.68 18.45 -30.29
CA GLN A 49 -11.67 17.46 -30.62
C GLN A 49 -10.30 17.81 -30.03
N ALA A 50 -9.95 19.10 -30.01
CA ALA A 50 -8.73 19.59 -29.37
C ALA A 50 -8.74 19.31 -27.86
N THR A 51 -9.87 19.55 -27.18
CA THR A 51 -10.02 19.27 -25.74
C THR A 51 -9.87 17.78 -25.42
N HIS A 52 -10.52 16.91 -26.20
CA HIS A 52 -10.39 15.46 -26.03
C HIS A 52 -8.96 14.98 -26.32
N TRP A 53 -8.33 15.51 -27.36
CA TRP A 53 -6.93 15.22 -27.67
C TRP A 53 -6.00 15.62 -26.53
N PHE A 54 -6.17 16.82 -25.97
CA PHE A 54 -5.35 17.32 -24.87
C PHE A 54 -5.48 16.45 -23.61
N TRP A 55 -6.69 16.02 -23.27
CA TRP A 55 -6.91 15.08 -22.18
C TRP A 55 -6.25 13.72 -22.41
N ARG A 56 -6.36 13.19 -23.64
CA ARG A 56 -5.71 11.93 -24.00
C ARG A 56 -4.19 12.03 -23.85
N GLN A 57 -3.58 13.08 -24.37
CA GLN A 57 -2.14 13.31 -24.26
C GLN A 57 -1.71 13.49 -22.81
N THR A 58 -2.44 14.31 -22.05
CA THR A 58 -2.20 14.51 -20.61
C THR A 58 -2.21 13.17 -19.88
N MET A 59 -3.22 12.33 -20.12
CA MET A 59 -3.34 11.02 -19.46
C MET A 59 -2.21 10.07 -19.87
N GLN A 60 -1.87 9.99 -21.17
CA GLN A 60 -0.79 9.12 -21.65
C GLN A 60 0.57 9.54 -21.06
N THR A 61 0.88 10.83 -21.10
CA THR A 61 2.12 11.38 -20.55
C THR A 61 2.18 11.21 -19.04
N SER A 62 1.08 11.50 -18.33
CA SER A 62 1.01 11.32 -16.89
C SER A 62 1.19 9.86 -16.50
N LEU A 63 0.52 8.92 -17.17
CA LEU A 63 0.69 7.49 -16.90
C LEU A 63 2.13 7.02 -17.14
N HIS A 64 2.77 7.51 -18.20
CA HIS A 64 4.16 7.20 -18.49
C HIS A 64 5.10 7.63 -17.36
N TYR A 65 5.11 8.92 -17.01
CA TYR A 65 5.99 9.44 -15.96
C TYR A 65 5.63 8.92 -14.58
N PHE A 66 4.34 8.72 -14.28
CA PHE A 66 3.90 8.12 -13.03
C PHE A 66 4.40 6.68 -12.91
N SER A 67 4.30 5.87 -13.98
CA SER A 67 4.82 4.50 -13.98
C SER A 67 6.34 4.45 -13.79
N GLN A 68 7.08 5.37 -14.41
CA GLN A 68 8.53 5.50 -14.19
C GLN A 68 8.85 5.90 -12.75
N TYR A 69 8.10 6.83 -12.18
CA TYR A 69 8.25 7.25 -10.79
C TYR A 69 8.01 6.08 -9.83
N LEU A 70 6.95 5.29 -10.04
CA LEU A 70 6.64 4.10 -9.24
C LEU A 70 7.71 3.00 -9.36
N ALA A 71 8.37 2.88 -10.52
CA ALA A 71 9.46 1.94 -10.74
C ALA A 71 10.79 2.38 -10.11
N THR A 72 10.87 3.59 -9.55
CA THR A 72 12.11 4.05 -8.90
C THR A 72 12.31 3.41 -7.53
N GLU A 73 13.57 3.12 -7.20
CA GLU A 73 13.93 2.62 -5.87
C GLU A 73 13.64 3.64 -4.76
N ALA A 74 13.67 4.94 -5.09
CA ALA A 74 13.32 6.00 -4.15
C ALA A 74 11.85 5.91 -3.73
N MET A 75 10.94 5.69 -4.68
CA MET A 75 9.52 5.50 -4.39
C MET A 75 9.28 4.20 -3.63
N LEU A 76 9.90 3.09 -4.05
CA LEU A 76 9.82 1.82 -3.33
C LEU A 76 10.30 1.94 -1.88
N LYS A 77 11.42 2.64 -1.64
CA LYS A 77 11.93 2.94 -0.30
C LYS A 77 10.92 3.69 0.55
N LYS A 78 10.32 4.76 0.00
CA LYS A 78 9.27 5.53 0.69
C LYS A 78 8.08 4.66 1.05
N LEU A 79 7.59 3.86 0.10
CA LEU A 79 6.46 2.95 0.32
C LEU A 79 6.77 1.95 1.43
N VAL A 80 7.90 1.25 1.38
CA VAL A 80 8.28 0.26 2.40
C VAL A 80 8.38 0.90 3.78
N ILE A 81 9.00 2.08 3.90
CA ILE A 81 9.13 2.79 5.18
C ILE A 81 7.76 3.20 5.71
N ILE A 82 6.94 3.88 4.89
CA ILE A 82 5.61 4.36 5.29
C ILE A 82 4.72 3.18 5.68
N THR A 83 4.66 2.14 4.85
CA THR A 83 3.88 0.94 5.15
C THR A 83 4.34 0.28 6.44
N THR A 84 5.65 0.16 6.68
CA THR A 84 6.16 -0.41 7.94
C THR A 84 5.81 0.46 9.15
N LEU A 85 6.01 1.78 9.04
CA LEU A 85 5.77 2.73 10.10
C LEU A 85 4.28 2.82 10.49
N VAL A 86 3.38 2.63 9.53
CA VAL A 86 1.93 2.64 9.77
C VAL A 86 1.44 1.26 10.20
N LEU A 87 1.72 0.23 9.41
CA LEU A 87 1.10 -1.09 9.60
C LEU A 87 1.60 -1.78 10.87
N PHE A 88 2.87 -1.63 11.25
CA PHE A 88 3.40 -2.25 12.46
C PHE A 88 2.68 -1.79 13.74
N PRO A 89 2.62 -0.48 14.07
CA PRO A 89 1.91 -0.03 15.26
C PRO A 89 0.40 -0.29 15.18
N THR A 90 -0.22 -0.15 13.99
CA THR A 90 -1.66 -0.46 13.86
C THR A 90 -1.96 -1.92 14.20
N LEU A 91 -1.12 -2.86 13.77
CA LEU A 91 -1.30 -4.27 14.13
C LEU A 91 -1.06 -4.54 15.62
N LEU A 92 -0.11 -3.85 16.26
CA LEU A 92 0.09 -3.96 17.71
C LEU A 92 -1.15 -3.46 18.49
N ILE A 93 -1.67 -2.28 18.12
CA ILE A 93 -2.90 -1.73 18.69
C ILE A 93 -4.06 -2.71 18.51
N MET A 94 -4.22 -3.25 17.30
CA MET A 94 -5.29 -4.20 16.98
C MET A 94 -5.18 -5.50 17.78
N ILE A 95 -3.98 -6.08 17.91
CA ILE A 95 -3.76 -7.30 18.70
C ILE A 95 -4.01 -7.04 20.19
N SER A 96 -3.53 -5.91 20.70
CA SER A 96 -3.76 -5.52 22.08
C SER A 96 -5.24 -5.33 22.39
N TRP A 97 -5.99 -4.75 21.46
CA TRP A 97 -7.43 -4.64 21.56
C TRP A 97 -8.11 -6.02 21.53
N LEU A 98 -7.78 -6.85 20.54
CA LEU A 98 -8.36 -8.20 20.39
C LEU A 98 -8.10 -9.09 21.62
N SER A 99 -6.93 -8.95 22.24
CA SER A 99 -6.57 -9.74 23.43
C SER A 99 -7.33 -9.32 24.70
N ASN A 100 -7.86 -8.09 24.73
CA ASN A 100 -8.56 -7.50 25.87
C ASN A 100 -10.01 -7.14 25.50
N MET A 101 -10.55 -7.84 24.51
CA MET A 101 -11.89 -7.55 23.99
C MET A 101 -12.94 -8.06 24.98
N ASP A 102 -13.73 -7.14 25.51
CA ASP A 102 -14.77 -7.41 26.50
C ASP A 102 -16.13 -7.67 25.83
N THR A 103 -17.10 -8.15 26.60
CA THR A 103 -18.46 -8.49 26.14
C THR A 103 -19.28 -7.29 25.64
N GLU A 104 -18.81 -6.06 25.85
CA GLU A 104 -19.47 -4.83 25.40
C GLU A 104 -19.14 -4.45 23.95
N THR A 105 -18.33 -5.25 23.26
CA THR A 105 -17.96 -5.03 21.86
C THR A 105 -19.19 -5.00 20.97
N SER A 106 -19.24 -4.05 20.03
CA SER A 106 -20.36 -3.93 19.10
C SER A 106 -20.59 -5.21 18.28
N GLU A 107 -21.86 -5.59 18.05
CA GLU A 107 -22.21 -6.79 17.27
C GLU A 107 -21.60 -6.77 15.87
N HIS A 108 -21.44 -5.58 15.28
CA HIS A 108 -20.80 -5.40 13.98
C HIS A 108 -19.34 -5.87 13.99
N VAL A 109 -18.57 -5.41 14.97
CA VAL A 109 -17.16 -5.77 15.11
C VAL A 109 -17.00 -7.25 15.45
N TRP A 110 -17.88 -7.78 16.31
CA TRP A 110 -17.92 -9.21 16.62
C TRP A 110 -18.20 -10.07 15.38
N ASN A 111 -19.19 -9.70 14.56
CA ASN A 111 -19.50 -10.42 13.32
C ASN A 111 -18.35 -10.37 12.31
N ASN A 112 -17.68 -9.22 12.17
CA ASN A 112 -16.51 -9.10 11.30
C ASN A 112 -15.35 -9.98 11.79
N LEU A 113 -15.15 -10.09 13.11
CA LEU A 113 -14.12 -10.95 13.70
C LEU A 113 -14.41 -12.42 13.39
N LEU A 114 -15.67 -12.86 13.57
CA LEU A 114 -16.10 -14.23 13.29
C LEU A 114 -15.90 -14.63 11.83
N GLN A 115 -16.01 -13.66 10.91
CA GLN A 115 -15.75 -13.85 9.48
C GLN A 115 -14.26 -13.71 9.12
N GLY A 116 -13.38 -13.54 10.11
CA GLY A 116 -11.94 -13.35 9.89
C GLY A 116 -11.59 -12.02 9.22
N LYS A 117 -12.53 -11.07 9.12
CA LYS A 117 -12.37 -9.79 8.41
C LYS A 117 -11.55 -8.76 9.21
N ILE A 118 -10.45 -9.17 9.81
CA ILE A 118 -9.63 -8.30 10.68
C ILE A 118 -9.05 -7.07 9.97
N HIS A 119 -8.98 -7.06 8.63
CA HIS A 119 -8.61 -5.89 7.86
C HIS A 119 -9.59 -4.71 8.03
N SER A 120 -10.87 -4.96 8.32
CA SER A 120 -11.84 -3.89 8.54
C SER A 120 -11.51 -3.10 9.81
N PHE A 121 -10.87 -3.75 10.78
CA PHE A 121 -10.49 -3.14 12.06
C PHE A 121 -9.40 -2.08 11.95
N LEU A 122 -8.64 -2.07 10.84
CA LEU A 122 -7.67 -1.00 10.58
C LEU A 122 -8.32 0.38 10.45
N PHE A 123 -9.62 0.43 10.17
CA PHE A 123 -10.38 1.67 9.97
C PHE A 123 -11.52 1.83 10.99
N GLU A 124 -11.62 0.94 11.96
CA GLU A 124 -12.69 0.97 12.95
C GLU A 124 -12.30 1.92 14.10
N ALA A 125 -13.14 2.93 14.33
CA ALA A 125 -12.85 3.95 15.33
C ALA A 125 -12.79 3.39 16.75
N GLU A 126 -13.66 2.41 17.06
CA GLU A 126 -13.70 1.70 18.33
C GLU A 126 -12.35 1.01 18.62
N VAL A 127 -11.81 0.29 17.63
CA VAL A 127 -10.54 -0.44 17.74
C VAL A 127 -9.35 0.51 17.87
N LEU A 128 -9.33 1.60 17.10
CA LEU A 128 -8.23 2.57 17.13
C LEU A 128 -8.21 3.37 18.45
N ALA A 129 -9.36 3.80 18.94
CA ALA A 129 -9.46 4.56 20.18
C ALA A 129 -9.16 3.67 21.40
N LEU A 130 -9.92 2.60 21.58
CA LEU A 130 -9.81 1.72 22.76
C LEU A 130 -8.55 0.86 22.72
N GLY A 131 -8.11 0.43 21.54
CA GLY A 131 -6.90 -0.37 21.40
C GLY A 131 -5.64 0.38 21.81
N SER A 132 -5.59 1.70 21.55
CA SER A 132 -4.45 2.52 21.96
C SER A 132 -4.35 2.66 23.48
N GLU A 133 -5.49 2.74 24.16
CA GLU A 133 -5.57 2.75 25.62
C GLU A 133 -5.16 1.38 26.20
N LYS A 134 -5.75 0.29 25.69
CA LYS A 134 -5.43 -1.08 26.13
C LYS A 134 -3.97 -1.45 25.92
N LEU A 135 -3.35 -0.97 24.83
CA LEU A 135 -1.91 -1.16 24.60
C LEU A 135 -1.05 -0.46 25.66
N ALA A 136 -1.51 0.66 26.21
CA ALA A 136 -0.80 1.40 27.24
C ALA A 136 -1.01 0.82 28.66
N THR A 137 -2.20 0.27 28.94
CA THR A 137 -2.59 -0.18 30.29
C THR A 137 -2.37 -1.67 30.54
N ASP A 138 -2.66 -2.52 29.55
CA ASP A 138 -2.74 -3.98 29.71
C ASP A 138 -1.71 -4.71 28.83
N PHE A 139 -0.50 -4.15 28.73
CA PHE A 139 0.56 -4.71 27.91
C PHE A 139 1.13 -6.00 28.50
N ASP A 140 0.74 -7.15 27.92
CA ASP A 140 1.34 -8.46 28.15
C ASP A 140 2.08 -8.96 26.89
N LEU A 141 3.38 -9.26 27.01
CA LEU A 141 4.18 -9.81 25.92
C LEU A 141 3.67 -11.18 25.43
N LEU A 142 3.00 -11.95 26.29
CA LEU A 142 2.48 -13.27 25.95
C LEU A 142 1.39 -13.20 24.87
N MET A 143 0.63 -12.10 24.79
CA MET A 143 -0.40 -11.92 23.75
C MET A 143 0.20 -11.94 22.34
N TYR A 144 1.49 -11.60 22.22
CA TYR A 144 2.21 -11.57 20.97
C TYR A 144 2.98 -12.86 20.69
N PHE A 145 2.81 -13.93 21.48
CA PHE A 145 3.50 -15.20 21.24
C PHE A 145 2.56 -16.22 20.58
N ASN A 146 2.84 -16.57 19.33
CA ASN A 146 2.09 -17.57 18.58
C ASN A 146 3.03 -18.50 17.82
N THR A 147 3.08 -19.77 18.24
CA THR A 147 4.00 -20.77 17.68
C THR A 147 3.79 -20.99 16.17
N PRO A 148 2.56 -21.16 15.66
CA PRO A 148 2.34 -21.29 14.21
C PRO A 148 2.88 -20.08 13.41
N ALA A 149 2.61 -18.86 13.87
CA ALA A 149 3.08 -17.65 13.22
C ALA A 149 4.61 -17.56 13.24
N ALA A 150 5.25 -17.92 14.36
CA ALA A 150 6.70 -17.94 14.47
C ALA A 150 7.34 -18.94 13.50
N LEU A 151 6.78 -20.15 13.38
CA LEU A 151 7.24 -21.15 12.42
C LEU A 151 7.08 -20.66 10.98
N TRP A 152 5.96 -20.02 10.65
CA TRP A 152 5.75 -19.40 9.34
C TRP A 152 6.79 -18.31 9.07
N THR A 153 7.05 -17.44 10.03
CA THR A 153 8.07 -16.38 9.91
C THR A 153 9.44 -16.97 9.65
N VAL A 154 9.86 -18.00 10.38
CA VAL A 154 11.16 -18.67 10.15
C VAL A 154 11.22 -19.24 8.73
N PHE A 155 10.17 -19.92 8.28
CA PHE A 155 10.07 -20.44 6.92
C PHE A 155 10.17 -19.32 5.86
N ALA A 156 9.38 -18.27 6.01
CA ALA A 156 9.34 -17.13 5.09
C ALA A 156 10.70 -16.39 5.04
N LEU A 157 11.35 -16.19 6.20
CA LEU A 157 12.68 -15.59 6.25
C LEU A 157 13.74 -16.49 5.61
N ALA A 158 13.65 -17.82 5.78
CA ALA A 158 14.53 -18.76 5.08
C ALA A 158 14.37 -18.65 3.56
N VAL A 159 13.13 -18.63 3.05
CA VAL A 159 12.83 -18.43 1.62
C VAL A 159 13.43 -17.13 1.10
N LEU A 160 13.22 -16.02 1.81
CA LEU A 160 13.78 -14.72 1.45
C LEU A 160 15.31 -14.73 1.48
N TYR A 161 15.91 -15.33 2.51
CA TYR A 161 17.36 -15.45 2.64
C TYR A 161 17.99 -16.24 1.48
N PHE A 162 17.43 -17.39 1.11
CA PHE A 162 17.93 -18.19 -0.01
C PHE A 162 17.76 -17.48 -1.36
N ARG A 163 16.66 -16.76 -1.56
CA ARG A 163 16.46 -15.93 -2.76
C ARG A 163 17.45 -14.76 -2.81
N ASN A 164 17.72 -14.14 -1.66
CA ASN A 164 18.61 -12.99 -1.52
C ASN A 164 20.06 -13.28 -1.93
N LYS A 165 20.51 -14.54 -1.82
CA LYS A 165 21.84 -14.99 -2.27
C LYS A 165 22.02 -14.91 -3.80
N LYS A 166 20.95 -14.88 -4.58
CA LYS A 166 21.03 -14.82 -6.04
C LYS A 166 21.34 -13.37 -6.47
N ALA A 167 22.39 -13.18 -7.28
CA ALA A 167 22.83 -11.86 -7.74
C ALA A 167 21.73 -11.09 -8.50
N ALA A 168 20.88 -11.80 -9.26
CA ALA A 168 19.75 -11.22 -9.99
C ALA A 168 18.56 -10.78 -9.11
N PHE A 169 18.60 -11.04 -7.79
CA PHE A 169 17.48 -10.72 -6.89
C PHE A 169 17.44 -9.23 -6.56
N SER A 170 16.56 -8.51 -7.26
CA SER A 170 16.40 -7.05 -7.16
C SER A 170 15.62 -6.61 -5.93
N ALA A 171 15.70 -5.33 -5.56
CA ALA A 171 14.93 -4.76 -4.45
C ALA A 171 13.40 -4.87 -4.67
N HIS A 172 12.94 -4.70 -5.91
CA HIS A 172 11.53 -4.88 -6.29
C HIS A 172 11.06 -6.33 -6.09
N GLN A 173 11.89 -7.30 -6.48
CA GLN A 173 11.59 -8.72 -6.24
C GLN A 173 11.60 -9.04 -4.75
N ALA A 174 12.55 -8.49 -3.98
CA ALA A 174 12.58 -8.65 -2.54
C ALA A 174 11.31 -8.10 -1.88
N ALA A 175 10.86 -6.91 -2.29
CA ALA A 175 9.61 -6.31 -1.81
C ALA A 175 8.40 -7.20 -2.16
N ALA A 176 8.28 -7.61 -3.43
CA ALA A 176 7.18 -8.46 -3.88
C ALA A 176 7.10 -9.78 -3.12
N TRP A 177 8.23 -10.50 -2.97
CA TRP A 177 8.26 -11.74 -2.20
C TRP A 177 7.95 -11.53 -0.72
N SER A 178 8.44 -10.43 -0.14
CA SER A 178 8.13 -10.08 1.25
C SER A 178 6.63 -9.84 1.44
N THR A 179 6.00 -9.06 0.56
CA THR A 179 4.55 -8.81 0.58
C THR A 179 3.75 -10.09 0.42
N VAL A 180 4.11 -10.94 -0.56
CA VAL A 180 3.43 -12.23 -0.78
C VAL A 180 3.51 -13.11 0.47
N LEU A 181 4.71 -13.28 1.05
CA LEU A 181 4.89 -14.12 2.23
C LEU A 181 4.22 -13.56 3.49
N MET A 182 4.09 -12.24 3.60
CA MET A 182 3.33 -11.59 4.68
C MET A 182 1.82 -11.82 4.53
N LEU A 183 1.27 -11.71 3.31
CA LEU A 183 -0.17 -11.80 3.06
C LEU A 183 -0.70 -13.23 2.93
N LEU A 184 0.16 -14.22 2.69
CA LEU A 184 -0.28 -15.59 2.46
C LEU A 184 -1.01 -16.21 3.68
N PRO A 185 -0.51 -16.11 4.93
CA PRO A 185 -1.25 -16.54 6.13
C PRO A 185 -2.62 -15.89 6.26
N TYR A 186 -2.70 -14.61 5.89
CA TYR A 186 -3.94 -13.85 5.93
C TYR A 186 -4.97 -14.39 4.93
N LEU A 187 -4.58 -14.58 3.67
CA LEU A 187 -5.44 -15.16 2.65
C LEU A 187 -5.86 -16.59 3.00
N PHE A 188 -4.92 -17.39 3.50
CA PHE A 188 -5.20 -18.75 3.96
C PHE A 188 -6.22 -18.76 5.10
N GLY A 189 -6.07 -17.88 6.10
CA GLY A 189 -7.00 -17.78 7.22
C GLY A 189 -8.41 -17.38 6.80
N LEU A 190 -8.56 -16.44 5.86
CA LEU A 190 -9.87 -16.08 5.30
C LEU A 190 -10.54 -17.28 4.61
N ILE A 191 -9.80 -17.98 3.74
CA ILE A 191 -10.31 -19.17 3.05
C ILE A 191 -10.68 -20.27 4.06
N TYR A 192 -9.84 -20.47 5.09
CA TYR A 192 -10.08 -21.46 6.14
C TYR A 192 -11.38 -21.16 6.91
N ILE A 193 -11.58 -19.91 7.33
CA ILE A 193 -12.77 -19.51 8.10
C ILE A 193 -14.04 -19.63 7.24
N GLU A 194 -13.98 -19.21 5.97
CA GLU A 194 -15.13 -19.28 5.06
C GLU A 194 -15.53 -20.73 4.74
N ILE A 195 -14.57 -21.65 4.54
CA ILE A 195 -14.86 -23.03 4.13
C ILE A 195 -15.27 -23.90 5.32
N ILE A 196 -14.59 -23.76 6.46
CA ILE A 196 -14.78 -24.66 7.60
C ILE A 196 -15.86 -24.14 8.54
N GLU A 197 -16.20 -22.86 8.47
CA GLU A 197 -17.17 -22.18 9.35
C GLU A 197 -16.98 -22.58 10.83
N PRO A 198 -15.76 -22.37 11.38
CA PRO A 198 -15.46 -22.81 12.72
C PRO A 198 -16.39 -22.14 13.73
N GLN A 199 -16.81 -22.89 14.74
CA GLN A 199 -17.56 -22.32 15.87
C GLN A 199 -16.79 -21.12 16.44
N ALA A 200 -17.50 -20.10 16.94
CA ALA A 200 -16.91 -18.83 17.40
C ALA A 200 -15.65 -18.98 18.27
N ARG A 201 -15.64 -19.96 19.19
CA ARG A 201 -14.50 -20.28 20.07
C ARG A 201 -13.22 -20.73 19.35
N HIS A 202 -13.31 -21.14 18.09
CA HIS A 202 -12.21 -21.66 17.28
C HIS A 202 -11.73 -20.67 16.20
N VAL A 203 -12.33 -19.48 16.09
CA VAL A 203 -11.92 -18.43 15.15
C VAL A 203 -10.65 -17.70 15.61
N GLY A 204 -10.44 -17.61 16.94
CA GLY A 204 -9.30 -16.89 17.53
C GLY A 204 -7.92 -17.36 17.05
N PRO A 205 -7.58 -18.67 17.11
CA PRO A 205 -6.25 -19.13 16.70
C PRO A 205 -5.91 -18.87 15.22
N PRO A 206 -6.81 -19.12 14.24
CA PRO A 206 -6.60 -18.69 12.85
C PRO A 206 -6.38 -17.19 12.71
N VAL A 207 -7.19 -16.36 13.40
CA VAL A 207 -7.05 -14.89 13.37
C VAL A 207 -5.69 -14.45 13.93
N ALA A 208 -5.26 -15.03 15.04
CA ALA A 208 -3.95 -14.75 15.63
C ALA A 208 -2.82 -15.12 14.65
N PHE A 209 -2.92 -16.26 13.97
CA PHE A 209 -1.96 -16.66 12.95
C PHE A 209 -1.90 -15.67 11.77
N MET A 210 -3.06 -15.17 11.31
CA MET A 210 -3.15 -14.17 10.23
C MET A 210 -2.42 -12.86 10.61
N ALA A 211 -2.72 -12.31 11.79
CA ALA A 211 -2.17 -11.01 12.22
C ALA A 211 -0.70 -11.11 12.64
N LEU A 212 -0.35 -12.06 13.52
CA LEU A 212 1.00 -12.16 14.10
C LEU A 212 2.05 -12.55 13.07
N SER A 213 1.68 -13.33 12.04
CA SER A 213 2.59 -13.62 10.93
C SER A 213 3.07 -12.35 10.23
N ILE A 214 2.20 -11.34 10.07
CA ILE A 214 2.55 -10.04 9.49
C ILE A 214 3.42 -9.26 10.47
N VAL A 215 3.04 -9.19 11.75
CA VAL A 215 3.82 -8.47 12.79
C VAL A 215 5.26 -8.96 12.86
N TYR A 216 5.44 -10.28 12.86
CA TYR A 216 6.77 -10.89 12.94
C TYR A 216 7.60 -10.69 11.67
N LEU A 217 6.97 -10.63 10.49
CA LEU A 217 7.67 -10.52 9.21
C LEU A 217 7.94 -9.08 8.75
N ILE A 218 7.10 -8.11 9.13
CA ILE A 218 7.15 -6.77 8.54
C ILE A 218 8.50 -6.07 8.78
N LEU A 219 9.02 -6.10 10.02
CA LEU A 219 10.31 -5.49 10.34
C LEU A 219 11.50 -6.18 9.65
N PRO A 220 11.72 -7.50 9.79
CA PRO A 220 12.88 -8.15 9.17
C PRO A 220 12.83 -8.13 7.64
N SER A 221 11.63 -8.27 7.04
CA SER A 221 11.48 -8.22 5.59
C SER A 221 11.71 -6.82 5.02
N SER A 222 11.17 -5.77 5.65
CA SER A 222 11.44 -4.38 5.27
C SER A 222 12.93 -4.04 5.39
N SER A 223 13.59 -4.49 6.45
CA SER A 223 15.05 -4.32 6.62
C SER A 223 15.84 -4.98 5.48
N LEU A 224 15.44 -6.19 5.05
CA LEU A 224 16.06 -6.88 3.91
C LEU A 224 15.90 -6.07 2.61
N VAL A 225 14.69 -5.58 2.34
CA VAL A 225 14.39 -4.78 1.13
C VAL A 225 15.19 -3.48 1.12
N LEU A 226 15.25 -2.77 2.25
CA LEU A 226 16.00 -1.52 2.37
C LEU A 226 17.51 -1.73 2.20
N ARG A 227 18.08 -2.80 2.77
CA ARG A 227 19.50 -3.16 2.60
C ARG A 227 19.86 -3.43 1.14
N LYS A 228 18.93 -3.99 0.36
CA LYS A 228 19.13 -4.22 -1.09
C LYS A 228 19.23 -2.92 -1.90
N MET A 229 18.61 -1.84 -1.43
CA MET A 229 18.67 -0.53 -2.10
C MET A 229 19.95 0.25 -1.77
N VAL A 230 20.57 -0.03 -0.61
CA VAL A 230 21.81 0.65 -0.18
C VAL A 230 23.06 0.02 -0.80
N LYS A 231 23.05 -1.29 -1.09
CA LYS A 231 24.20 -2.04 -1.63
C LYS A 231 24.42 -1.85 -3.15
N LYS A 232 24.39 -0.61 -3.64
CA LYS A 232 24.81 -0.28 -5.02
C LYS A 232 26.24 0.23 -5.06
#